data_AF-T1CGX8-F1
#
_entry.id   AF-T1CGX8-F1
#
_cell.length_a   1.000
_cell.length_b   1.000
_cell.length_c   1.000
_cell.angle_alpha   90.00
_cell.angle_beta   90.00
_cell.angle_gamma   90.00
#
_symmetry.space_group_name_H-M   'P 1'
#
loop_
_entity.id
_entity.type
_entity.pdbx_description
1 polymer ?
#
loop_
_entity_poly.entity_id
_entity_poly.type
_entity_poly.pdbx_seq_one_letter_code
_entity_poly.pdbx_strand_id
1 'polypeptide(L)'
;MTDDLQKQKQKEMMKSLTQTQMLYFGIFIFSMVVIYLAPLRQAIGTALGSVLDPTIGFNFGLPVVTLVLSGVIIGVVTAVPRYIFTDWLKMGKAQSRTRAFSEALRKAYRENDTDKVKKLQKLRTEMTMEQQMVQMNNTKPLMFLSFFTILIFVWLFVFVYNMNYAYISTPWNPTVP
;
A
#
# COMPACT_ATOMS: atom_id res chain seq x y z
N MET A 1 34.53 -14.52 -7.52
CA MET A 1 34.30 -13.10 -7.14
C MET A 1 32.98 -12.56 -7.68
N THR A 2 32.68 -12.58 -8.98
CA THR A 2 31.38 -12.08 -9.52
C THR A 2 30.19 -12.98 -9.20
N ASP A 3 30.42 -14.31 -9.19
CA ASP A 3 29.37 -15.33 -8.99
C ASP A 3 28.90 -15.42 -7.51
N ASP A 4 29.84 -15.24 -6.57
CA ASP A 4 29.55 -15.18 -5.13
C ASP A 4 28.75 -13.91 -4.77
N LEU A 5 29.06 -12.80 -5.44
CA LEU A 5 28.41 -11.50 -5.26
C LEU A 5 26.99 -11.50 -5.82
N GLN A 6 26.75 -12.24 -6.92
CA GLN A 6 25.41 -12.48 -7.45
C GLN A 6 24.58 -13.38 -6.52
N LYS A 7 25.16 -14.48 -6.01
CA LYS A 7 24.49 -15.33 -5.02
C LYS A 7 24.18 -14.58 -3.72
N GLN A 8 25.08 -13.70 -3.28
CA GLN A 8 24.89 -12.87 -2.09
C GLN A 8 23.77 -11.85 -2.30
N LYS A 9 23.75 -11.13 -3.43
CA LYS A 9 22.61 -10.29 -3.82
C LYS A 9 21.32 -11.08 -3.90
N GLN A 10 21.33 -12.29 -4.45
CA GLN A 10 20.15 -13.14 -4.59
C GLN A 10 19.62 -13.63 -3.24
N LYS A 11 20.50 -13.93 -2.29
CA LYS A 11 20.14 -14.30 -0.91
C LYS A 11 19.59 -13.10 -0.12
N GLU A 12 20.19 -11.94 -0.26
CA GLU A 12 19.70 -10.69 0.33
C GLU A 12 18.36 -10.27 -0.26
N MET A 13 18.18 -10.43 -1.58
CA MET A 13 16.90 -10.22 -2.26
C MET A 13 15.83 -11.16 -1.71
N MET A 14 16.07 -12.47 -1.65
CA MET A 14 15.12 -13.42 -1.09
C MET A 14 14.79 -13.11 0.37
N LYS A 15 15.77 -12.73 1.18
CA LYS A 15 15.54 -12.30 2.56
C LYS A 15 14.70 -11.03 2.63
N SER A 16 14.94 -10.06 1.75
CA SER A 16 14.14 -8.84 1.70
C SER A 16 12.71 -9.10 1.22
N LEU A 17 12.52 -10.03 0.28
CA LEU A 17 11.22 -10.49 -0.23
C LEU A 17 10.42 -11.11 0.91
N THR A 18 11.01 -12.08 1.63
CA THR A 18 10.35 -12.72 2.75
C THR A 18 10.09 -11.74 3.89
N GLN A 19 11.03 -10.82 4.19
CA GLN A 19 10.82 -9.79 5.20
C GLN A 19 9.67 -8.84 4.86
N THR A 20 9.58 -8.42 3.60
CA THR A 20 8.51 -7.54 3.10
C THR A 20 7.16 -8.26 3.13
N GLN A 21 7.11 -9.55 2.74
CA GLN A 21 5.91 -10.37 2.85
C GLN A 21 5.47 -10.61 4.30
N MET A 22 6.40 -10.92 5.20
CA MET A 22 6.12 -11.09 6.63
C MET A 22 5.56 -9.80 7.23
N LEU A 23 6.09 -8.64 6.85
CA LEU A 23 5.60 -7.36 7.34
C LEU A 23 4.17 -7.06 6.84
N TYR A 24 3.87 -7.36 5.57
CA TYR A 24 2.51 -7.27 5.04
C TYR A 24 1.53 -8.17 5.77
N PHE A 25 1.95 -9.41 6.02
CA PHE A 25 1.15 -10.36 6.76
C PHE A 25 0.90 -9.88 8.21
N GLY A 26 1.90 -9.27 8.84
CA GLY A 26 1.77 -8.65 10.15
C GLY A 26 0.76 -7.50 10.18
N ILE A 27 0.82 -6.58 9.21
CA ILE A 27 -0.15 -5.48 9.09
C ILE A 27 -1.55 -6.02 8.81
N PHE A 28 -1.67 -7.05 7.98
CA PHE A 28 -2.95 -7.69 7.68
C PHE A 28 -3.57 -8.33 8.91
N ILE A 29 -2.81 -9.13 9.66
CA ILE A 29 -3.27 -9.70 10.94
C ILE A 29 -3.64 -8.59 11.92
N PHE A 30 -2.80 -7.56 12.06
CA PHE A 30 -3.10 -6.42 12.92
C PHE A 30 -4.44 -5.77 12.55
N SER A 31 -4.69 -5.54 11.26
CA SER A 31 -5.96 -4.97 10.80
C SER A 31 -7.15 -5.86 11.15
N MET A 32 -7.04 -7.18 10.97
CA MET A 32 -8.09 -8.14 11.34
C MET A 32 -8.35 -8.15 12.85
N VAL A 33 -7.29 -8.18 13.65
CA VAL A 33 -7.38 -8.18 15.11
C VAL A 33 -8.04 -6.90 15.60
N VAL A 34 -7.68 -5.74 15.07
CA VAL A 34 -8.27 -4.45 15.47
C VAL A 34 -9.74 -4.34 15.04
N ILE A 35 -10.11 -4.87 13.87
CA ILE A 35 -11.51 -4.86 13.42
C ILE A 35 -12.37 -5.78 14.30
N TYR A 36 -11.88 -6.98 14.63
CA TYR A 36 -12.63 -8.00 15.37
C TYR A 36 -12.66 -7.77 16.88
N LEU A 37 -11.54 -7.35 17.49
CA LEU A 37 -11.45 -7.11 18.93
C LEU A 37 -11.96 -5.71 19.29
N ALA A 38 -13.22 -5.63 19.69
CA ALA A 38 -13.83 -4.39 20.16
C ALA A 38 -13.03 -3.67 21.29
N PRO A 39 -12.47 -4.35 22.31
CA PRO A 39 -11.70 -3.67 23.35
C PRO A 39 -10.44 -2.98 22.81
N LEU A 40 -9.73 -3.65 21.90
CA LEU A 40 -8.53 -3.10 21.28
C LEU A 40 -8.87 -1.90 20.40
N ARG A 41 -9.94 -2.02 19.61
CA ARG A 41 -10.46 -0.93 18.77
C ARG A 41 -10.80 0.29 19.61
N GLN A 42 -11.52 0.10 20.72
CA GLN A 42 -11.89 1.19 21.61
C GLN A 42 -10.67 1.81 22.29
N ALA A 43 -9.73 1.00 22.78
CA ALA A 43 -8.50 1.51 23.39
C ALA A 43 -7.65 2.36 22.42
N ILE A 44 -7.48 1.90 21.18
CA ILE A 44 -6.74 2.64 20.15
C ILE A 44 -7.52 3.92 19.77
N GLY A 45 -8.83 3.80 19.57
CA GLY A 45 -9.66 4.92 19.16
C GLY A 45 -9.76 6.01 20.23
N THR A 46 -9.88 5.67 21.51
CA THR A 46 -9.91 6.67 22.59
C THR A 46 -8.54 7.30 22.83
N ALA A 47 -7.47 6.51 22.74
CA ALA A 47 -6.10 7.04 22.83
C ALA A 47 -5.84 8.06 21.73
N LEU A 48 -6.19 7.75 20.48
CA LEU A 48 -6.07 8.68 19.35
C LEU A 48 -7.05 9.85 19.46
N GLY A 49 -8.27 9.62 19.94
CA GLY A 49 -9.29 10.64 20.14
C GLY A 49 -8.88 11.72 21.12
N SER A 50 -8.16 11.38 22.18
CA SER A 50 -7.63 12.37 23.13
C SER A 50 -6.76 13.47 22.47
N VAL A 51 -6.13 13.17 21.33
CA VAL A 51 -5.30 14.11 20.56
C VAL A 51 -6.02 14.65 19.33
N LEU A 52 -6.80 13.81 18.64
CA LEU A 52 -7.45 14.14 17.37
C LEU A 52 -8.80 14.84 17.53
N ASP A 53 -9.55 14.55 18.59
CA ASP A 53 -10.86 15.18 18.87
C ASP A 53 -10.75 16.71 19.09
N PRO A 54 -9.77 17.24 19.86
CA PRO A 54 -9.62 18.68 20.03
C PRO A 54 -8.98 19.39 18.82
N THR A 55 -8.23 18.67 17.97
CA THR A 55 -7.51 19.28 16.84
C THR A 55 -8.31 19.26 15.54
N ILE A 56 -8.95 18.14 15.23
CA ILE A 56 -9.62 17.87 13.95
C ILE A 56 -11.09 17.46 14.17
N GLY A 57 -11.41 16.92 15.35
CA GLY A 57 -12.76 16.44 15.70
C GLY A 57 -13.79 17.53 16.03
N PHE A 58 -13.36 18.78 16.23
CA PHE A 58 -14.21 19.92 16.63
C PHE A 58 -15.15 19.59 17.80
N ASN A 59 -14.70 18.78 18.76
CA ASN A 59 -15.51 18.30 19.89
C ASN A 59 -16.89 17.75 19.48
N PHE A 60 -16.96 16.99 18.38
CA PHE A 60 -18.18 16.39 17.85
C PHE A 60 -19.22 17.37 17.27
N GLY A 61 -18.94 18.67 17.22
CA GLY A 61 -19.89 19.69 16.75
C GLY A 61 -20.14 19.70 15.24
N LEU A 62 -19.18 19.24 14.43
CA LEU A 62 -19.28 19.23 12.95
C LEU A 62 -18.82 17.89 12.35
N PRO A 63 -19.61 16.81 12.52
CA PRO A 63 -19.28 15.45 12.07
C PRO A 63 -18.80 15.37 10.62
N VAL A 64 -19.53 16.04 9.73
CA VAL A 64 -19.31 15.99 8.28
C VAL A 64 -17.97 16.64 7.92
N VAL A 65 -17.67 17.78 8.54
CA VAL A 65 -16.42 18.51 8.30
C VAL A 65 -15.25 17.69 8.84
N THR A 66 -15.38 17.10 10.03
CA THR A 66 -14.36 16.20 10.60
C THR A 66 -14.08 15.01 9.68
N LEU A 67 -15.11 14.35 9.15
CA LEU A 67 -14.96 13.20 8.27
C LEU A 67 -14.27 13.57 6.95
N VAL A 68 -14.70 14.65 6.31
CA VAL A 68 -14.09 15.15 5.07
C VAL A 68 -12.65 15.57 5.30
N LEU A 69 -12.38 16.33 6.37
CA LEU A 69 -11.05 16.82 6.71
C LEU A 69 -10.11 15.64 7.03
N SER A 70 -10.57 14.65 7.79
CA SER A 70 -9.82 13.41 8.05
C SER A 70 -9.51 12.66 6.75
N GLY A 71 -10.49 12.51 5.85
CA GLY A 71 -10.28 11.91 4.53
C GLY A 71 -9.24 12.64 3.69
N VAL A 72 -9.27 13.97 3.69
CA VAL A 72 -8.27 14.82 3.01
C VAL A 72 -6.89 14.65 3.65
N ILE A 73 -6.80 14.64 4.98
CA ILE A 73 -5.54 14.42 5.71
C ILE A 73 -4.96 13.05 5.36
N ILE A 74 -5.77 11.98 5.39
CA ILE A 74 -5.35 10.64 4.96
C ILE A 74 -4.84 10.68 3.52
N GLY A 75 -5.57 11.34 2.62
CA GLY A 75 -5.18 11.51 1.23
C GLY A 75 -3.83 12.19 1.07
N VAL A 76 -3.58 13.28 1.79
CA VAL A 76 -2.31 14.03 1.75
C VAL A 76 -1.17 13.21 2.36
N VAL A 77 -1.39 12.62 3.54
CA VAL A 77 -0.40 11.79 4.25
C VAL A 77 -0.03 10.55 3.43
N THR A 78 -0.95 10.03 2.62
CA THR A 78 -0.68 8.88 1.73
C THR A 78 -0.10 9.27 0.37
N ALA A 79 -0.50 10.42 -0.19
CA ALA A 79 -0.06 10.84 -1.51
C ALA A 79 1.33 11.48 -1.50
N VAL A 80 1.63 12.34 -0.52
CA VAL A 80 2.88 13.12 -0.50
C VAL A 80 4.12 12.22 -0.41
N PRO A 81 4.23 11.29 0.55
CA PRO A 81 5.38 10.38 0.62
C PRO A 81 5.44 9.47 -0.61
N ARG A 82 4.29 8.96 -1.08
CA ARG A 82 4.24 8.10 -2.28
C ARG A 82 4.81 8.82 -3.49
N TYR A 83 4.47 10.09 -3.69
CA TYR A 83 4.98 10.87 -4.81
C TYR A 83 6.51 11.06 -4.72
N ILE A 84 7.02 11.39 -3.53
CA ILE A 84 8.46 11.64 -3.31
C ILE A 84 9.29 10.36 -3.40
N PHE A 85 8.80 9.24 -2.89
CA PHE A 85 9.55 7.97 -2.84
C PHE A 85 9.44 7.13 -4.11
N THR A 86 8.46 7.38 -4.98
CA THR A 86 8.27 6.57 -6.20
C THR A 86 9.17 7.06 -7.33
N ASP A 87 10.06 6.17 -7.80
CA ASP A 87 10.89 6.44 -8.97
C ASP A 87 10.12 6.11 -10.26
N TRP A 88 9.40 7.11 -10.77
CA TRP A 88 8.61 7.00 -11.99
C TRP A 88 9.45 6.67 -13.24
N LEU A 89 10.72 7.08 -13.27
CA LEU A 89 11.62 6.83 -14.38
C LEU A 89 12.04 5.36 -14.46
N LYS A 90 12.36 4.74 -13.31
CA LYS A 90 12.65 3.30 -13.24
C LYS A 90 11.43 2.47 -13.64
N MET A 91 10.22 2.88 -13.24
CA MET A 91 8.98 2.20 -13.65
C MET A 91 8.75 2.28 -15.16
N GLY A 92 8.94 3.46 -15.77
CA GLY A 92 8.82 3.63 -17.22
C GLY A 92 9.84 2.79 -18.00
N LYS A 93 11.10 2.77 -17.57
CA LYS A 93 12.15 1.93 -18.18
C LYS A 93 11.89 0.44 -18.02
N ALA A 94 11.38 0.01 -16.86
CA ALA A 94 10.98 -1.38 -16.65
C ALA A 94 9.82 -1.78 -17.57
N GLN A 95 8.84 -0.88 -17.77
CA GLN A 95 7.71 -1.12 -18.65
C GLN A 95 8.13 -1.23 -20.13
N SER A 96 9.02 -0.33 -20.60
CA SER A 96 9.53 -0.39 -21.98
C SER A 96 10.37 -1.65 -22.23
N ARG A 97 11.24 -2.05 -21.29
CA ARG A 97 11.98 -3.32 -21.36
C ARG A 97 11.06 -4.53 -21.45
N THR A 98 9.99 -4.56 -20.65
CA THR A 98 9.01 -5.66 -20.65
C THR A 98 8.25 -5.77 -21.97
N ARG A 99 7.92 -4.63 -22.59
CA ARG A 99 7.28 -4.59 -23.93
C ARG A 99 8.22 -5.12 -25.00
N ALA A 100 9.46 -4.62 -25.05
CA ALA A 100 10.48 -5.07 -26.00
C ALA A 100 10.77 -6.57 -25.87
N PHE A 101 10.84 -7.10 -24.64
CA PHE A 101 11.00 -8.53 -24.41
C PHE A 101 9.82 -9.34 -24.92
N SER A 102 8.59 -8.90 -24.65
CA SER A 102 7.38 -9.60 -25.09
C SER A 102 7.30 -9.68 -26.61
N GLU A 103 7.72 -8.61 -27.30
CA GLU A 103 7.83 -8.59 -28.76
C GLU A 103 8.93 -9.52 -29.28
N ALA A 104 10.12 -9.49 -28.68
CA ALA A 104 11.23 -10.37 -29.04
C ALA A 104 10.86 -11.85 -28.86
N LEU A 105 10.18 -12.19 -27.75
CA LEU A 105 9.70 -13.53 -27.48
C LEU A 105 8.65 -13.98 -28.50
N ARG A 106 7.70 -13.11 -28.86
CA ARG A 106 6.71 -13.39 -29.93
C ARG A 106 7.37 -13.58 -31.30
N LYS A 107 8.41 -12.81 -31.63
CA LYS A 107 9.19 -12.98 -32.87
C LYS A 107 9.94 -14.32 -32.87
N ALA A 108 10.61 -14.67 -31.77
CA ALA A 108 11.34 -15.94 -31.64
C ALA A 108 10.40 -17.16 -31.75
N TYR A 109 9.19 -17.10 -31.20
CA TYR A 109 8.18 -18.15 -31.38
C TYR A 109 7.68 -18.27 -32.82
N ARG A 110 7.52 -17.14 -33.54
CA ARG A 110 7.13 -17.16 -34.96
C ARG A 110 8.23 -17.69 -35.87
N GLU A 111 9.48 -17.42 -35.53
CA GLU A 111 10.67 -17.88 -36.27
C GLU A 111 11.04 -19.35 -35.97
N ASN A 112 10.35 -20.03 -35.04
CA ASN A 112 10.69 -21.38 -34.56
C ASN A 112 12.16 -21.54 -34.08
N ASP A 113 12.79 -20.43 -33.65
CA ASP A 113 14.18 -20.42 -33.22
C ASP A 113 14.29 -20.90 -31.77
N THR A 114 14.47 -22.22 -31.61
CA THR A 114 14.50 -22.87 -30.29
C THR A 114 15.66 -22.40 -29.40
N ASP A 115 16.77 -21.94 -29.98
CA ASP A 115 17.93 -21.43 -29.24
C ASP A 115 17.69 -20.02 -28.72
N LYS A 116 17.10 -19.13 -29.54
CA LYS A 116 16.64 -17.81 -29.08
C LYS A 116 15.57 -17.94 -28.00
N VAL A 117 14.62 -18.86 -28.14
CA VAL A 117 13.58 -19.10 -27.12
C VAL A 117 14.21 -19.54 -25.79
N LYS A 118 15.16 -20.49 -25.79
CA LYS A 118 15.87 -20.91 -24.56
C LYS A 118 16.64 -19.76 -23.91
N LYS A 119 17.31 -18.91 -24.70
CA LYS A 119 18.02 -17.73 -24.21
C LYS A 119 17.07 -16.69 -23.60
N LEU A 120 15.94 -16.42 -24.26
CA LEU A 120 14.90 -15.51 -23.77
C LEU A 120 14.18 -16.06 -22.53
N GLN A 121 14.02 -17.38 -22.41
CA GLN A 121 13.48 -17.99 -21.19
C GLN A 121 14.41 -17.83 -19.99
N LYS A 122 15.73 -17.98 -20.16
CA LYS A 122 16.69 -17.66 -19.09
C LYS A 122 16.60 -16.18 -18.68
N LEU A 123 16.53 -15.30 -19.68
CA LEU A 123 16.37 -13.86 -19.45
C LEU A 123 15.03 -13.51 -18.76
N ARG A 124 13.96 -14.27 -19.02
CA ARG A 124 12.66 -14.11 -18.35
C ARG A 124 12.80 -14.21 -16.84
N THR A 125 13.52 -15.22 -16.34
CA THR A 125 13.72 -15.43 -14.91
C THR A 125 14.48 -14.26 -14.28
N GLU A 126 15.56 -13.80 -14.90
CA GLU A 126 16.33 -12.64 -14.44
C GLU A 126 15.48 -11.37 -14.41
N MET A 127 14.75 -11.09 -15.48
CA MET A 127 13.84 -9.94 -15.54
C MET A 127 12.69 -10.03 -14.54
N THR A 128 12.14 -11.23 -14.27
CA THR A 128 11.11 -11.37 -13.23
C THR A 128 11.66 -11.05 -11.85
N MET A 129 12.91 -11.43 -11.56
CA MET A 129 13.57 -11.07 -10.30
C MET A 129 13.84 -9.55 -10.23
N GLU A 130 14.28 -8.95 -11.33
CA GLU A 130 14.44 -7.49 -11.41
C GLU A 130 13.11 -6.73 -11.24
N GLN A 131 12.02 -7.22 -11.85
CA GLN A 131 10.69 -6.65 -11.69
C GLN A 131 10.20 -6.76 -10.25
N GLN A 132 10.42 -7.91 -9.59
CA GLN A 132 10.11 -8.08 -8.17
C GLN A 132 10.87 -7.08 -7.29
N MET A 133 12.15 -6.82 -7.58
CA MET A 133 12.93 -5.79 -6.87
C MET A 133 12.33 -4.38 -7.03
N VAL A 134 11.97 -4.00 -8.26
CA VAL A 134 11.36 -2.68 -8.51
C VAL A 134 10.02 -2.57 -7.79
N GLN A 135 9.20 -3.62 -7.85
CA GLN A 135 7.93 -3.70 -7.12
C GLN A 135 8.15 -3.54 -5.61
N MET A 136 9.10 -4.29 -5.06
CA MET A 136 9.45 -4.25 -3.64
C MET A 136 9.89 -2.87 -3.18
N ASN A 137 10.74 -2.21 -3.95
CA ASN A 137 11.26 -0.90 -3.57
C ASN A 137 10.14 0.15 -3.49
N ASN A 138 9.12 -0.01 -4.34
CA ASN A 138 7.90 0.81 -4.32
C ASN A 138 6.90 0.40 -3.23
N THR A 139 6.97 -0.84 -2.73
CA THR A 139 6.08 -1.33 -1.66
C THR A 139 6.48 -0.87 -0.25
N LYS A 140 7.77 -0.68 0.02
CA LYS A 140 8.25 -0.30 1.36
C LYS A 140 7.60 0.99 1.90
N PRO A 141 7.48 2.08 1.11
CA PRO A 141 6.78 3.28 1.57
C PRO A 141 5.28 3.05 1.81
N LEU A 142 4.64 2.18 1.01
CA LEU A 142 3.20 1.91 1.11
C LEU A 142 2.81 1.22 2.43
N MET A 143 3.68 0.36 2.95
CA MET A 143 3.43 -0.36 4.21
C MET A 143 3.37 0.56 5.43
N PHE A 144 4.33 1.48 5.51
CA PHE A 144 4.36 2.46 6.58
C PHE A 144 3.07 3.27 6.55
N LEU A 145 2.70 3.77 5.36
CA LEU A 145 1.45 4.51 5.13
C LEU A 145 0.20 3.71 5.52
N SER A 146 0.13 2.42 5.22
CA SER A 146 -1.07 1.63 5.52
C SER A 146 -1.29 1.46 7.02
N PHE A 147 -0.23 1.33 7.82
CA PHE A 147 -0.34 1.28 9.27
C PHE A 147 -0.96 2.57 9.85
N PHE A 148 -0.46 3.75 9.44
CA PHE A 148 -1.03 5.04 9.86
C PHE A 148 -2.48 5.20 9.41
N THR A 149 -2.78 4.78 8.17
CA THR A 149 -4.13 4.84 7.63
C THR A 149 -5.11 4.03 8.48
N ILE A 150 -4.73 2.80 8.87
CA ILE A 150 -5.57 1.94 9.72
C ILE A 150 -5.83 2.60 11.08
N LEU A 151 -4.81 3.20 11.71
CA LEU A 151 -4.98 3.89 12.99
C LEU A 151 -6.01 5.03 12.91
N ILE A 152 -5.95 5.83 11.85
CA ILE A 152 -6.91 6.93 11.64
C ILE A 152 -8.33 6.37 11.40
N PHE A 153 -8.47 5.28 10.64
CA PHE A 153 -9.78 4.63 10.43
C PHE A 153 -10.37 4.07 11.72
N VAL A 154 -9.53 3.52 12.60
CA VAL A 154 -9.95 2.98 13.90
C VAL A 154 -10.44 4.09 14.81
N TRP A 155 -9.73 5.21 14.85
CA TRP A 155 -10.21 6.41 15.53
C TRP A 155 -11.52 6.91 14.95
N LEU A 156 -11.62 7.05 13.62
CA LEU A 156 -12.86 7.48 12.96
C LEU A 156 -14.04 6.56 13.30
N PHE A 157 -13.83 5.25 13.37
CA PHE A 157 -14.86 4.29 13.76
C PHE A 157 -15.39 4.59 15.17
N VAL A 158 -14.48 4.81 16.12
CA VAL A 158 -14.83 5.13 17.52
C VAL A 158 -15.46 6.52 17.62
N PHE A 159 -14.96 7.50 16.87
CA PHE A 159 -15.51 8.84 16.80
C PHE A 159 -16.97 8.80 16.33
N VAL A 160 -17.27 8.12 15.22
CA VAL A 160 -18.62 7.97 14.68
C VAL A 160 -19.53 7.19 15.63
N TYR A 161 -19.01 6.12 16.26
CA TYR A 161 -19.78 5.32 17.22
C TYR A 161 -20.21 6.11 18.47
N ASN A 162 -19.42 7.09 18.90
CA ASN A 162 -19.73 7.94 20.05
C ASN A 162 -20.59 9.17 19.70
N MET A 163 -20.97 9.36 18.42
CA MET A 163 -21.83 10.47 18.04
C MET A 163 -23.29 10.19 18.39
N ASN A 164 -23.96 11.17 18.98
CA ASN A 164 -25.38 11.08 19.37
C ASN A 164 -26.36 11.08 18.17
N TYR A 165 -25.91 11.50 16.98
CA TYR A 165 -26.73 11.58 15.77
C TYR A 165 -26.14 10.66 14.69
N ALA A 166 -26.82 9.54 14.43
CA ALA A 166 -26.42 8.56 13.41
C ALA A 166 -26.88 8.93 11.98
N TYR A 167 -27.60 10.04 11.83
CA TYR A 167 -28.20 10.48 10.57
C TYR A 167 -27.76 11.89 10.24
N ILE A 168 -27.37 12.09 8.98
CA ILE A 168 -26.98 13.39 8.43
C ILE A 168 -27.97 13.70 7.31
N SER A 169 -28.70 14.80 7.42
CA SER A 169 -29.47 15.33 6.30
C SER A 169 -28.50 15.87 5.26
N THR A 170 -28.59 15.35 4.04
CA THR A 170 -27.74 15.79 2.93
C THR A 170 -28.55 16.74 2.04
N PRO A 171 -27.91 17.68 1.31
CA PRO A 171 -28.63 18.60 0.42
C PRO A 171 -29.50 17.90 -0.63
N TRP A 172 -29.11 16.68 -1.02
CA TRP A 172 -29.83 15.84 -1.97
C TRP A 172 -30.79 14.82 -1.32
N ASN A 173 -30.77 14.68 0.00
CA ASN A 173 -31.75 13.92 0.78
C ASN A 173 -31.96 14.56 2.16
N PRO A 174 -32.88 15.56 2.25
CA PRO A 174 -33.11 16.32 3.47
C PRO A 174 -33.95 15.57 4.52
N THR A 175 -34.66 14.52 4.11
CA THR A 175 -35.53 13.74 5.00
C THR A 175 -34.78 12.53 5.56
N VAL A 176 -34.19 12.72 6.73
CA VAL A 176 -33.81 11.63 7.62
C VAL A 176 -35.03 11.27 8.48
N PRO A 177 -35.36 9.97 8.72
CA PRO A 177 -36.41 9.59 9.64
C PRO A 177 -36.08 9.95 11.10
#